data_AF-A0A6N9PSW8-F1
#
_entry.id   AF-A0A6N9PSW8-F1
#
_cell.length_a   1.000
_cell.length_b   1.000
_cell.length_c   1.000
_cell.angle_alpha   90.00
_cell.angle_beta   90.00
_cell.angle_gamma   90.00
#
_symmetry.space_group_name_H-M   'P 1'
#
loop_
_entity.id
_entity.type
_entity.pdbx_description
1 polymer ?
#
loop_
_entity_poly.entity_id
_entity_poly.type
_entity_poly.pdbx_seq_one_letter_code
_entity_poly.pdbx_strand_id
1 'polypeptide(L)'
;MLEKAKQKFDSMKEERTKKKAEKKRMRLEAEAEELRIMQERLAQEREALEMEKNRLLQLDDKALMVELIFAVRGFHEEFTTIKDRQNELENDLADLNSRLDSLADDIESLESKVYSSGD
;
A
#
# COMPACT_ATOMS: atom_id res chain seq x y z
N MET A 1 -38.78 16.69 36.25
CA MET A 1 -38.28 16.75 34.85
C MET A 1 -36.77 16.53 34.76
N LEU A 2 -35.96 17.11 35.65
CA LEU A 2 -34.50 16.91 35.71
C LEU A 2 -34.06 15.44 35.84
N GLU A 3 -34.77 14.65 36.64
CA GLU A 3 -34.42 13.24 36.89
C GLU A 3 -34.56 12.37 35.63
N LYS A 4 -35.62 12.60 34.83
CA LYS A 4 -35.79 11.98 33.51
C LYS A 4 -34.71 12.42 32.51
N ALA A 5 -34.22 13.66 32.62
CA ALA A 5 -33.13 14.17 31.78
C ALA A 5 -31.78 13.54 32.15
N LYS A 6 -31.51 13.36 33.45
CA LYS A 6 -30.31 12.69 33.95
C LYS A 6 -30.27 11.21 33.55
N GLN A 7 -31.39 10.51 33.69
CA GLN A 7 -31.51 9.11 33.30
C GLN A 7 -31.29 8.88 31.79
N LYS A 8 -31.80 9.79 30.94
CA LYS A 8 -31.55 9.77 29.49
C LYS A 8 -30.09 10.08 29.13
N PHE A 9 -29.43 10.95 29.89
CA PHE A 9 -28.03 11.28 29.68
C PHE A 9 -27.12 10.10 30.03
N ASP A 10 -27.39 9.43 31.16
CA ASP A 10 -26.63 8.25 31.60
C ASP A 10 -26.82 7.09 30.61
N SER A 11 -28.06 6.82 30.16
CA SER A 11 -28.32 5.79 29.15
C SER A 11 -27.63 6.09 27.81
N MET A 12 -27.60 7.35 27.38
CA MET A 12 -26.91 7.77 26.15
C MET A 12 -25.40 7.62 26.26
N LYS A 13 -24.83 7.86 27.45
CA LYS A 13 -23.39 7.70 27.71
C LYS A 13 -23.00 6.23 27.66
N GLU A 14 -23.78 5.35 28.27
CA GLU A 14 -23.59 3.89 28.21
C GLU A 14 -23.72 3.34 26.79
N GLU A 15 -24.69 3.82 26.02
CA GLU A 15 -24.87 3.41 24.64
C GLU A 15 -23.66 3.83 23.77
N ARG A 16 -23.13 5.03 23.99
CA ARG A 16 -21.92 5.52 23.30
C ARG A 16 -20.66 4.73 23.67
N THR A 17 -20.47 4.35 24.94
CA THR A 17 -19.30 3.54 25.35
C THR A 17 -19.39 2.13 24.80
N LYS A 18 -20.58 1.52 24.85
CA LYS A 18 -20.85 0.20 24.26
C LYS A 18 -20.58 0.20 22.75
N LYS A 19 -21.09 1.19 22.02
CA LYS A 19 -20.86 1.33 20.57
C LYS A 19 -19.39 1.53 20.22
N LYS A 20 -18.62 2.27 21.02
CA LYS A 20 -17.17 2.41 20.84
C LYS A 20 -16.42 1.10 21.09
N ALA A 21 -16.79 0.35 22.13
CA ALA A 21 -16.19 -0.94 22.44
C ALA A 21 -16.47 -1.95 21.33
N GLU A 22 -17.71 -2.02 20.85
CA GLU A 22 -18.12 -2.90 19.76
C GLU A 22 -17.38 -2.58 18.46
N LYS A 23 -17.28 -1.30 18.07
CA LYS A 23 -16.49 -0.88 16.92
C LYS A 23 -15.01 -1.25 17.05
N LYS A 24 -14.43 -1.17 18.25
CA LYS A 24 -13.05 -1.59 18.50
C LYS A 24 -12.90 -3.11 18.37
N ARG A 25 -13.86 -3.89 18.87
CA ARG A 25 -13.86 -5.36 18.74
C ARG A 25 -13.97 -5.80 17.28
N MET A 26 -14.88 -5.20 16.50
CA MET A 26 -15.00 -5.50 15.07
C MET A 26 -13.69 -5.21 14.30
N ARG A 27 -12.99 -4.11 14.64
CA ARG A 27 -11.69 -3.79 14.02
C ARG A 27 -10.62 -4.82 14.36
N LEU A 28 -10.55 -5.21 15.64
CA LEU A 28 -9.59 -6.23 16.09
C LEU A 28 -9.88 -7.60 15.49
N GLU A 29 -11.16 -7.93 15.29
CA GLU A 29 -11.58 -9.17 14.64
C GLU A 29 -11.24 -9.17 13.15
N ALA A 30 -11.46 -8.06 12.45
CA ALA A 30 -11.05 -7.90 11.06
C ALA A 30 -9.52 -8.02 10.89
N GLU A 31 -8.75 -7.35 11.76
CA GLU A 31 -7.28 -7.43 11.76
C GLU A 31 -6.79 -8.84 12.10
N ALA A 32 -7.43 -9.52 13.05
CA ALA A 32 -7.10 -10.90 13.38
C ALA A 32 -7.39 -11.86 12.22
N GLU A 33 -8.46 -11.64 11.47
CA GLU A 33 -8.77 -12.44 10.29
C GLU A 33 -7.78 -12.19 9.15
N GLU A 34 -7.41 -10.94 8.89
CA GLU A 34 -6.36 -10.60 7.92
C GLU A 34 -5.02 -11.25 8.30
N LEU A 35 -4.65 -11.22 9.58
CA LEU A 35 -3.44 -11.89 10.09
C LEU A 35 -3.52 -13.41 9.91
N ARG A 36 -4.70 -14.02 10.11
CA ARG A 36 -4.90 -15.46 9.91
C ARG A 36 -4.70 -15.84 8.44
N ILE A 37 -5.30 -15.08 7.52
CA ILE A 37 -5.13 -15.27 6.08
C ILE A 37 -3.66 -15.12 5.67
N MET A 38 -2.97 -14.09 6.20
CA MET A 38 -1.55 -13.89 5.93
C MET A 38 -0.69 -15.05 6.47
N GLN A 39 -0.98 -15.54 7.68
CA GLN A 39 -0.27 -16.69 8.26
C GLN A 39 -0.47 -17.97 7.45
N GLU A 40 -1.70 -18.22 6.99
CA GLU A 40 -2.00 -19.38 6.14
C GLU A 40 -1.24 -19.31 4.81
N ARG A 41 -1.26 -18.14 4.16
CA ARG A 41 -0.49 -17.91 2.93
C ARG A 41 1.01 -18.11 3.16
N LEU A 42 1.55 -17.59 4.26
CA LEU A 42 2.97 -17.77 4.60
C LEU A 42 3.31 -19.25 4.84
N ALA A 43 2.42 -20.02 5.46
CA ALA A 43 2.61 -21.45 5.65
C ALA A 43 2.66 -22.20 4.32
N GLN A 44 1.76 -21.88 3.38
CA GLN A 44 1.75 -22.46 2.03
C GLN A 44 3.02 -22.10 1.25
N GLU A 45 3.45 -20.83 1.30
CA GLU A 45 4.68 -20.38 0.64
C GLU A 45 5.92 -21.09 1.22
N ARG A 46 5.96 -21.31 2.54
CA ARG A 46 7.04 -22.08 3.19
C ARG A 46 7.06 -23.55 2.75
N GLU A 47 5.90 -24.18 2.64
CA GLU A 47 5.79 -25.56 2.17
C GLU A 47 6.26 -25.70 0.72
N ALA A 48 5.80 -24.79 -0.16
CA ALA A 48 6.24 -24.73 -1.55
C ALA A 48 7.76 -24.53 -1.68
N LEU A 49 8.34 -23.66 -0.85
CA LEU A 49 9.79 -23.42 -0.84
C LEU A 49 10.57 -24.66 -0.40
N GLU A 50 10.10 -25.37 0.62
CA GLU A 50 10.79 -26.58 1.08
C GLU A 50 10.67 -27.72 0.06
N MET A 51 9.52 -27.84 -0.63
CA MET A 51 9.38 -28.78 -1.74
C MET A 51 10.34 -28.46 -2.90
N GLU A 52 10.43 -27.21 -3.31
CA GLU A 52 11.32 -26.81 -4.41
C GLU A 52 12.79 -26.98 -4.03
N LYS A 53 13.17 -26.60 -2.80
CA LYS A 53 14.51 -26.86 -2.27
C LYS A 53 14.86 -28.36 -2.33
N ASN A 54 13.95 -29.23 -1.90
CA ASN A 54 14.17 -30.68 -1.97
C ASN A 54 14.26 -31.18 -3.41
N ARG A 55 13.47 -30.63 -4.34
CA ARG A 55 13.58 -30.92 -5.78
C ARG A 55 14.98 -30.55 -6.30
N LEU A 56 15.45 -29.35 -6.01
CA LEU A 56 16.75 -28.86 -6.49
C LEU A 56 17.93 -29.68 -5.91
N LEU A 57 17.85 -30.11 -4.65
CA LEU A 57 18.87 -30.96 -4.01
C LEU A 57 18.98 -32.36 -4.63
N GLN A 58 17.97 -32.81 -5.38
CA GLN A 58 18.00 -34.10 -6.09
C GLN A 58 18.59 -33.99 -7.50
N LEU A 59 18.82 -32.79 -8.02
CA LEU A 59 19.36 -32.58 -9.35
C LEU A 59 20.87 -32.84 -9.38
N ASP A 60 21.36 -33.32 -10.52
CA ASP A 60 22.79 -33.30 -10.81
C ASP A 60 23.29 -31.88 -11.16
N ASP A 61 24.60 -31.69 -11.14
CA ASP A 61 25.22 -30.38 -11.39
C ASP A 61 24.81 -29.74 -12.72
N LYS A 62 24.65 -30.54 -13.79
CA LYS A 62 24.29 -30.01 -15.11
C LYS A 62 22.82 -29.56 -15.12
N ALA A 63 21.93 -30.36 -14.56
CA ALA A 63 20.52 -30.02 -14.43
C ALA A 63 20.34 -28.78 -13.53
N LEU A 64 21.08 -28.69 -12.42
CA LEU A 64 21.05 -27.53 -11.53
C LEU A 64 21.55 -26.24 -12.22
N MET A 65 22.60 -26.34 -13.04
CA MET A 65 23.07 -25.20 -13.85
C MET A 65 22.01 -24.72 -14.85
N VAL A 66 21.26 -25.63 -15.47
CA VAL A 66 20.17 -25.27 -16.40
C VAL A 66 19.06 -24.52 -15.66
N GLU A 67 18.61 -25.02 -14.51
CA GLU A 67 17.63 -24.34 -13.65
C GLU A 67 18.10 -22.93 -13.26
N LEU A 68 19.38 -22.78 -12.88
CA LEU A 68 19.97 -21.47 -12.56
C LEU A 68 19.93 -20.51 -13.75
N ILE A 69 20.23 -20.98 -14.96
CA ILE A 69 20.17 -20.15 -16.19
C ILE A 69 18.75 -19.66 -16.43
N PHE A 70 17.74 -20.54 -16.29
CA PHE A 70 16.34 -20.15 -16.44
C PHE A 70 15.90 -19.15 -15.37
N ALA A 71 16.28 -19.36 -14.11
CA ALA A 71 15.98 -18.43 -13.02
C ALA A 71 16.60 -17.04 -13.27
N VAL A 72 17.89 -17.00 -13.63
CA VAL A 72 18.59 -15.73 -13.94
C VAL A 72 17.96 -15.02 -15.14
N ARG A 73 17.56 -15.77 -16.17
CA ARG A 73 16.85 -15.20 -17.33
C ARG A 73 15.51 -14.59 -16.92
N GLY A 74 14.72 -15.30 -16.12
CA GLY A 74 13.44 -14.79 -15.61
C GLY A 74 13.64 -13.50 -14.81
N PHE A 75 14.61 -13.48 -13.88
CA PHE A 75 14.95 -12.27 -13.13
C PHE A 75 15.40 -11.12 -14.02
N HIS A 76 16.15 -11.39 -15.09
CA HIS A 76 16.56 -10.34 -16.03
C HIS A 76 15.37 -9.74 -16.78
N GLU A 77 14.39 -10.55 -17.19
CA GLU A 77 13.16 -10.10 -17.86
C GLU A 77 12.30 -9.23 -16.92
N GLU A 78 12.12 -9.66 -15.68
CA GLU A 78 11.45 -8.86 -14.65
C GLU A 78 12.19 -7.56 -14.34
N PHE A 79 13.52 -7.61 -14.18
CA PHE A 79 14.35 -6.43 -13.93
C PHE A 79 14.23 -5.42 -15.06
N THR A 80 14.23 -5.88 -16.31
CA THR A 80 14.05 -5.01 -17.48
C THR A 80 12.69 -4.32 -17.45
N THR A 81 11.63 -5.07 -17.14
CA THR A 81 10.27 -4.53 -17.03
C THR A 81 10.15 -3.47 -15.93
N ILE A 82 10.74 -3.73 -14.75
CA ILE A 82 10.79 -2.77 -13.65
C ILE A 82 11.55 -1.51 -14.05
N LYS A 83 12.69 -1.67 -14.72
CA LYS A 83 13.52 -0.56 -15.18
C LYS A 83 12.77 0.32 -16.19
N ASP A 84 12.07 -0.29 -17.14
CA ASP A 84 11.26 0.46 -18.11
C ASP A 84 10.15 1.24 -17.40
N ARG A 85 9.47 0.61 -16.43
CA ARG A 85 8.46 1.28 -15.64
C ARG A 85 9.03 2.42 -14.79
N GLN A 86 10.23 2.27 -14.27
CA GLN A 86 10.92 3.35 -13.55
C GLN A 86 11.18 4.53 -14.48
N ASN A 87 11.68 4.30 -15.70
CA ASN A 87 11.93 5.36 -16.66
C ASN A 87 10.64 6.11 -17.05
N GLU A 88 9.53 5.38 -17.21
CA GLU A 88 8.21 5.99 -17.44
C GLU A 88 7.81 6.92 -16.29
N LEU A 89 7.93 6.44 -15.05
CA LEU A 89 7.61 7.25 -13.86
C LEU A 89 8.52 8.48 -13.72
N GLU A 90 9.80 8.36 -14.07
CA GLU A 90 10.73 9.50 -14.07
C GLU A 90 10.31 10.56 -15.10
N ASN A 91 9.87 10.14 -16.28
CA ASN A 91 9.34 11.06 -17.30
C ASN A 91 8.03 11.73 -16.87
N ASP A 92 7.11 10.96 -16.30
CA ASP A 92 5.83 11.49 -15.78
C ASP A 92 6.08 12.51 -14.66
N LEU A 93 7.06 12.26 -13.77
CA LEU A 93 7.45 13.20 -12.73
C LEU A 93 8.06 14.48 -13.32
N ALA A 94 8.88 14.36 -14.37
CA ALA A 94 9.46 15.51 -15.05
C ALA A 94 8.38 16.38 -15.73
N ASP A 95 7.40 15.77 -16.41
CA ASP A 95 6.25 16.47 -16.99
C ASP A 95 5.45 17.20 -15.91
N LEU A 96 5.10 16.51 -14.82
CA LEU A 96 4.36 17.10 -13.70
C LEU A 96 5.10 18.29 -13.09
N ASN A 97 6.41 18.19 -12.89
CA ASN A 97 7.21 19.30 -12.37
C ASN A 97 7.17 20.51 -13.31
N SER A 98 7.34 20.31 -14.62
CA SER A 98 7.25 21.41 -15.59
C SER A 98 5.88 22.10 -15.59
N ARG A 99 4.81 21.32 -15.39
CA ARG A 99 3.44 21.84 -15.31
C ARG A 99 3.19 22.60 -14.01
N LEU A 100 3.81 22.17 -12.91
CA LEU A 100 3.77 22.89 -11.64
C LEU A 100 4.51 24.23 -11.74
N ASP A 101 5.69 24.25 -12.37
CA ASP A 101 6.45 25.48 -12.60
C ASP A 101 5.65 26.47 -13.46
N SER A 102 5.05 26.00 -14.56
CA SER A 102 4.18 26.83 -15.40
C SER A 102 2.97 27.38 -14.63
N LEU A 103 2.37 26.58 -13.75
CA LEU A 103 1.24 27.03 -12.93
C LEU A 103 1.69 28.08 -11.90
N ALA A 104 2.89 27.93 -11.34
CA ALA A 104 3.45 28.93 -10.44
C ALA A 104 3.68 30.27 -11.15
N ASP A 105 4.24 30.26 -12.36
CA ASP A 105 4.42 31.45 -13.20
C ASP A 105 3.07 32.12 -13.54
N ASP A 106 2.05 31.33 -13.88
CA ASP A 106 0.70 31.82 -14.14
C ASP A 106 0.10 32.50 -12.90
N ILE A 107 0.30 31.93 -11.70
CA ILE A 107 -0.15 32.53 -10.44
C ILE A 107 0.58 33.85 -10.19
N GLU A 108 1.90 33.91 -10.34
CA GLU A 108 2.68 35.15 -10.14
C GLU A 108 2.23 36.26 -11.11
N SER A 109 1.98 35.90 -12.38
CA SER A 109 1.44 36.80 -13.39
C SER A 109 0.05 37.33 -13.03
N LEU A 110 -0.81 36.49 -12.47
CA LEU A 110 -2.14 36.90 -12.00
C LEU A 110 -2.05 37.79 -10.76
N GLU A 111 -1.21 37.45 -9.78
CA GLU A 111 -0.98 38.25 -8.58
C GLU A 111 -0.47 39.64 -8.96
N SER A 112 0.54 39.75 -9.82
CA SER A 112 1.07 41.04 -10.27
C SER A 112 0.00 41.93 -10.94
N LYS A 113 -0.88 41.36 -11.78
CA LYS A 113 -1.99 42.09 -12.40
C LYS A 113 -3.04 42.57 -11.40
N VAL A 114 -3.32 41.76 -10.39
CA VAL A 114 -4.26 42.13 -9.31
C VAL A 114 -3.68 43.30 -8.50
N TYR A 115 -2.40 43.25 -8.16
CA TYR A 115 -1.73 44.31 -7.40
C TYR A 115 -1.49 45.58 -8.22
N SER A 116 -1.27 45.48 -9.54
CA SER A 116 -1.07 46.66 -10.40
C SER A 116 -2.38 47.37 -10.79
N SER A 117 -3.54 46.74 -10.61
CA SER A 117 -4.85 47.31 -10.95
C SER A 117 -5.60 47.86 -9.73
N GLY A 118 -4.97 47.82 -8.54
CA GLY A 118 -5.54 48.27 -7.27
C GLY A 118 -5.10 49.67 -6.81
N ASP A 119 -4.28 50.37 -7.60
CA ASP A 119 -3.96 51.81 -7.48
C ASP A 119 -4.77 52.62 -8.50
#